data_AF-A0AAD5ANY1-F1
#
_entry.id   AF-A0AAD5ANY1-F1
#
_cell.length_a   1.000
_cell.length_b   1.000
_cell.length_c   1.000
_cell.angle_alpha   90.00
_cell.angle_beta   90.00
_cell.angle_gamma   90.00
#
_symmetry.space_group_name_H-M   'P 1'
#
loop_
_entity.id
_entity.type
_entity.pdbx_description
1 polymer ?
#
loop_
_entity_poly.entity_id
_entity_poly.type
_entity_poly.pdbx_seq_one_letter_code
_entity_poly.pdbx_strand_id
1 'polypeptide(L)'
;MAQAAQMNVIETNSPIRVEHDRKRRQFSIRLNGSYDRAVLLYEYVGKKTVDLQHTEVPDAYRGRGIAKHLAKAAMEFVVEEDLRAHLTCWYIQKYVKENPHPHYLEHIIH
;
A
#
# COMPACT_ATOMS: atom_id res chain seq x y z
N MET A 1 36.96 6.80 28.91
CA MET A 1 36.21 7.67 27.97
C MET A 1 36.34 7.08 26.58
N ALA A 2 35.25 7.11 25.80
CA ALA A 2 35.09 6.59 24.43
C ALA A 2 34.80 5.08 24.32
N GLN A 3 33.54 4.72 24.57
CA GLN A 3 32.92 3.53 23.97
C GLN A 3 32.42 3.92 22.59
N ALA A 4 33.11 3.42 21.55
CA ALA A 4 32.74 3.63 20.16
C ALA A 4 31.42 2.91 19.88
N ALA A 5 30.43 3.67 19.39
CA ALA A 5 29.11 3.21 19.05
C ALA A 5 29.17 2.10 17.98
N GLN A 6 28.54 0.99 18.29
CA GLN A 6 28.40 -0.15 17.40
C GLN A 6 27.51 0.25 16.22
N MET A 7 28.03 0.00 15.01
CA MET A 7 27.31 0.17 13.76
C MET A 7 26.15 -0.83 13.75
N ASN A 8 24.91 -0.34 13.94
CA ASN A 8 23.74 -1.20 13.91
C ASN A 8 23.51 -1.70 12.48
N VAL A 9 23.82 -2.99 12.33
CA VAL A 9 23.49 -3.85 11.21
C VAL A 9 22.01 -3.65 10.87
N ILE A 10 21.73 -3.37 9.61
CA ILE A 10 20.36 -3.27 9.08
C ILE A 10 19.72 -4.65 9.24
N GLU A 11 18.92 -4.85 10.29
CA GLU A 11 18.14 -6.07 10.49
C GLU A 11 17.12 -6.18 9.34
N THR A 12 17.51 -6.94 8.34
CA THR A 12 16.75 -7.22 7.13
C THR A 12 15.89 -8.46 7.37
N ASN A 13 14.98 -8.42 8.35
CA ASN A 13 13.99 -9.51 8.51
C ASN A 13 12.69 -9.14 9.26
N SER A 14 12.35 -7.85 9.38
CA SER A 14 11.03 -7.48 9.89
C SER A 14 10.01 -7.54 8.75
N PRO A 15 8.88 -8.26 8.90
CA PRO A 15 7.85 -8.31 7.87
C PRO A 15 7.31 -6.90 7.61
N ILE A 16 7.23 -6.51 6.33
CA ILE A 16 6.60 -5.26 5.92
C ILE A 16 5.12 -5.34 6.33
N ARG A 17 4.73 -4.55 7.32
CA ARG A 17 3.35 -4.51 7.84
C ARG A 17 2.60 -3.33 7.25
N VAL A 18 1.47 -3.63 6.62
CA VAL A 18 0.50 -2.63 6.17
C VAL A 18 -0.51 -2.38 7.30
N GLU A 19 -0.68 -1.12 7.68
CA GLU A 19 -1.72 -0.64 8.59
C GLU A 19 -2.89 -0.09 7.74
N HIS A 20 -4.12 -0.54 8.00
CA HIS A 20 -5.32 -0.01 7.35
C HIS A 20 -6.09 0.91 8.31
N ASP A 21 -6.10 2.21 8.01
CA ASP A 21 -6.89 3.19 8.72
C ASP A 21 -8.17 3.50 7.94
N ARG A 22 -9.26 2.84 8.31
CA ARG A 22 -10.58 3.00 7.67
C ARG A 22 -11.18 4.39 7.87
N LYS A 23 -10.84 5.09 8.96
CA LYS A 23 -11.37 6.44 9.23
C LYS A 23 -10.72 7.46 8.30
N ARG A 24 -9.41 7.33 8.11
CA ARG A 24 -8.62 8.17 7.19
C ARG A 24 -8.64 7.66 5.75
N ARG A 25 -9.26 6.51 5.51
CA ARG A 25 -9.34 5.81 4.22
C ARG A 25 -7.97 5.68 3.55
N GLN A 26 -7.04 5.13 4.31
CA GLN A 26 -5.68 4.92 3.83
C GLN A 26 -5.08 3.61 4.30
N PHE A 27 -4.19 3.08 3.49
CA PHE A 27 -3.24 2.05 3.87
C PHE A 27 -1.87 2.70 4.06
N SER A 28 -1.13 2.30 5.08
CA SER A 28 0.21 2.86 5.32
C SER A 28 1.20 1.83 5.79
N ILE A 29 2.45 2.00 5.39
CA ILE A 29 3.60 1.24 5.90
C ILE A 29 4.53 2.24 6.58
N ARG A 30 4.87 1.97 7.84
CA ARG A 30 5.90 2.74 8.56
C ARG A 30 7.27 2.33 8.04
N LEU A 31 8.10 3.30 7.71
CA LEU A 31 9.43 3.07 7.15
C LEU A 31 10.45 3.20 8.29
N ASN A 32 11.26 2.17 8.49
CA ASN A 32 12.22 2.15 9.60
C ASN A 32 13.20 3.32 9.50
N GLY A 33 13.32 4.09 10.58
CA GLY A 33 14.32 5.16 10.73
C GLY A 33 13.80 6.59 10.60
N SER A 34 12.52 6.81 10.30
CA SER A 34 11.95 8.17 10.22
C SER A 34 10.43 8.21 10.51
N TYR A 35 9.87 9.42 10.65
CA TYR A 35 8.42 9.67 10.64
C TYR A 35 7.79 9.44 9.26
N ASP A 36 8.58 9.01 8.27
CA ASP A 36 8.13 8.80 6.92
C ASP A 36 7.28 7.53 6.81
N ARG A 37 6.26 7.62 5.96
CA ARG A 37 5.34 6.53 5.68
C ARG A 37 5.07 6.47 4.19
N ALA A 38 5.00 5.26 3.67
CA ALA A 38 4.38 5.04 2.38
C ALA A 38 2.87 4.94 2.59
N VAL A 39 2.08 5.51 1.68
CA VAL A 39 0.62 5.57 1.81
C VAL A 39 -0.08 5.21 0.51
N LEU A 40 -1.26 4.62 0.63
CA LEU A 40 -2.24 4.48 -0.44
C LEU A 40 -3.56 5.03 0.06
N LEU A 41 -4.13 5.96 -0.69
CA LEU A 41 -5.38 6.65 -0.35
C LEU A 41 -6.52 6.13 -1.21
N TYR A 42 -7.70 6.01 -0.60
CA TYR A 42 -8.93 5.68 -1.30
C TYR A 42 -10.10 6.53 -0.81
N GLU A 43 -11.15 6.60 -1.61
CA GLU A 43 -12.40 7.28 -1.26
C GLU A 43 -13.60 6.39 -1.55
N TYR A 44 -14.67 6.55 -0.79
CA TYR A 44 -15.96 5.95 -1.14
C TYR A 44 -16.67 6.85 -2.14
N VAL A 45 -16.91 6.33 -3.34
CA VAL A 45 -17.64 7.02 -4.42
C VAL A 45 -19.06 6.47 -4.60
N GLY A 46 -19.46 5.56 -3.73
CA GLY A 46 -20.79 4.97 -3.66
C GLY A 46 -20.94 4.10 -2.41
N LYS A 47 -22.11 3.47 -2.26
CA LYS A 47 -22.40 2.64 -1.07
C LYS A 47 -21.48 1.41 -0.93
N LYS A 48 -21.10 0.81 -2.06
CA LYS A 48 -20.21 -0.35 -2.16
C LYS A 48 -19.12 -0.13 -3.20
N THR A 49 -18.75 1.13 -3.41
CA THR A 49 -17.79 1.50 -4.46
C THR A 49 -16.72 2.39 -3.88
N VAL A 50 -15.47 2.01 -4.09
CA VAL A 50 -14.30 2.80 -3.74
C VAL A 50 -13.54 3.22 -4.99
N ASP A 51 -12.85 4.35 -4.90
CA ASP A 51 -11.83 4.74 -5.86
C ASP A 51 -10.46 4.67 -5.18
N LEU A 52 -9.54 3.87 -5.73
CA LEU A 52 -8.17 3.78 -5.26
C LEU A 52 -7.33 4.85 -5.97
N GLN A 53 -7.12 5.98 -5.29
CA GLN A 53 -6.78 7.26 -5.93
C GLN A 53 -5.30 7.55 -6.04
N HIS A 54 -4.54 7.26 -5.00
CA HIS A 54 -3.16 7.71 -4.91
C HIS A 54 -2.30 6.70 -4.15
N THR A 55 -1.05 6.54 -4.60
CA THR A 55 -0.03 5.77 -3.89
C THR A 55 1.25 6.59 -3.86
N GLU A 56 1.82 6.77 -2.68
CA GLU A 56 3.04 7.53 -2.46
C GLU A 56 4.05 6.70 -1.67
N VAL A 57 5.27 6.63 -2.19
CA VAL A 57 6.44 6.08 -1.50
C VAL A 57 7.53 7.14 -1.55
N PRO A 58 8.11 7.54 -0.41
CA PRO A 58 9.19 8.51 -0.38
C PRO A 58 10.40 8.02 -1.20
N ASP A 59 11.08 8.94 -1.87
CA ASP A 59 12.09 8.64 -2.90
C ASP A 59 13.20 7.70 -2.40
N ALA A 60 13.68 7.91 -1.17
CA ALA A 60 14.72 7.10 -0.55
C ALA A 60 14.35 5.60 -0.38
N TYR A 61 13.05 5.29 -0.43
CA TYR A 61 12.50 3.96 -0.22
C TYR A 61 11.90 3.35 -1.50
N ARG A 62 11.92 4.07 -2.63
CA ARG A 62 11.48 3.53 -3.92
C ARG A 62 12.38 2.38 -4.39
N GLY A 63 11.86 1.55 -5.30
CA GLY A 63 12.57 0.37 -5.81
C GLY A 63 12.60 -0.84 -4.86
N ARG A 64 12.02 -0.74 -3.66
CA ARG A 64 12.03 -1.82 -2.64
C ARG A 64 10.73 -2.63 -2.55
N GLY A 65 9.83 -2.49 -3.54
CA GLY A 65 8.55 -3.21 -3.55
C GLY A 65 7.47 -2.72 -2.57
N ILE A 66 7.70 -1.62 -1.84
CA ILE A 66 6.77 -1.10 -0.81
C ILE A 66 5.37 -0.79 -1.37
N ALA A 67 5.30 -0.12 -2.53
CA ALA A 67 4.01 0.20 -3.17
C ALA A 67 3.23 -1.06 -3.56
N LYS A 68 3.92 -2.17 -3.88
CA LYS A 68 3.30 -3.47 -4.18
C LYS A 68 2.53 -4.00 -2.98
N HIS A 69 3.11 -3.89 -1.78
CA HIS A 69 2.46 -4.32 -0.54
C HIS A 69 1.22 -3.49 -0.23
N LEU A 70 1.28 -2.17 -0.44
CA LEU A 70 0.11 -1.29 -0.30
C LEU A 70 -1.00 -1.67 -1.29
N ALA A 71 -0.66 -1.83 -2.57
CA ALA A 71 -1.64 -2.18 -3.61
C ALA A 71 -2.28 -3.54 -3.36
N LYS A 72 -1.50 -4.54 -2.94
CA LYS A 72 -2.01 -5.86 -2.54
C LYS A 72 -3.03 -5.74 -1.42
N ALA A 73 -2.69 -5.06 -0.32
CA ALA A 73 -3.59 -4.90 0.82
C ALA A 73 -4.88 -4.14 0.46
N ALA A 74 -4.76 -3.11 -0.40
CA ALA A 74 -5.93 -2.37 -0.88
C ALA A 74 -6.87 -3.24 -1.74
N MET A 75 -6.33 -4.07 -2.63
CA MET A 75 -7.15 -4.98 -3.44
C MET A 75 -7.73 -6.13 -2.61
N GLU A 76 -7.00 -6.65 -1.63
CA GLU A 76 -7.52 -7.64 -0.68
C GLU A 76 -8.70 -7.08 0.10
N PHE A 77 -8.59 -5.86 0.63
CA PHE A 77 -9.71 -5.16 1.27
C PHE A 77 -10.94 -5.02 0.35
N VAL A 78 -10.74 -4.68 -0.93
CA VAL A 78 -11.84 -4.57 -1.91
C VAL A 78 -12.58 -5.91 -2.06
N VAL A 79 -11.84 -7.01 -2.14
CA VAL A 79 -12.43 -8.36 -2.27
C VAL A 79 -13.10 -8.80 -0.97
N GLU A 80 -12.40 -8.69 0.16
CA GLU A 80 -12.87 -9.14 1.48
C GLU A 80 -14.18 -8.46 1.90
N GLU A 81 -14.34 -7.19 1.53
CA GLU A 81 -15.52 -6.39 1.88
C GLU A 81 -16.60 -6.38 0.78
N ASP A 82 -16.42 -7.16 -0.28
CA ASP A 82 -17.35 -7.24 -1.41
C ASP A 82 -17.64 -5.85 -2.01
N LEU A 83 -16.58 -5.08 -2.25
CA LEU A 83 -16.61 -3.73 -2.82
C LEU A 83 -16.30 -3.75 -4.30
N ARG A 84 -16.81 -2.77 -5.05
CA ARG A 84 -16.34 -2.46 -6.41
C ARG A 84 -15.26 -1.38 -6.36
N ALA A 85 -14.29 -1.44 -7.26
CA ALA A 85 -13.16 -0.52 -7.28
C ALA A 85 -13.01 0.19 -8.63
N HIS A 86 -13.07 1.51 -8.62
CA HIS A 86 -12.43 2.34 -9.64
C HIS A 86 -10.94 2.48 -9.30
N LEU A 87 -10.09 2.49 -10.32
CA LEU A 87 -8.65 2.59 -10.15
C LEU A 87 -8.14 3.88 -10.79
N THR A 88 -8.28 5.02 -10.12
CA THR A 88 -7.70 6.29 -10.62
C THR A 88 -6.18 6.29 -10.54
N CYS A 89 -5.58 5.62 -9.55
CA CYS A 89 -4.14 5.55 -9.39
C CYS A 89 -3.48 4.69 -10.50
N TRP A 90 -2.63 5.32 -11.33
CA TRP A 90 -1.87 4.63 -12.39
C TRP A 90 -1.05 3.45 -11.86
N TYR A 91 -0.51 3.55 -10.64
CA TYR A 91 0.32 2.49 -10.06
C TYR A 91 -0.51 1.25 -9.75
N ILE A 92 -1.75 1.43 -9.28
CA ILE A 92 -2.63 0.31 -8.94
C ILE A 92 -3.16 -0.34 -10.22
N GLN A 93 -3.51 0.45 -11.24
CA GLN A 93 -3.82 -0.06 -12.57
C GLN A 93 -2.66 -0.93 -13.11
N LYS A 94 -1.42 -0.43 -13.01
CA LYS A 94 -0.21 -1.17 -13.37
C LYS A 94 -0.06 -2.44 -12.55
N TYR A 95 -0.22 -2.36 -11.23
CA TYR A 95 -0.10 -3.51 -10.32
C TYR A 95 -1.06 -4.64 -10.70
N VAL A 96 -2.34 -4.34 -10.93
CA VAL A 96 -3.34 -5.34 -11.32
C VAL A 96 -2.99 -5.93 -12.69
N LYS A 97 -2.55 -5.11 -13.65
CA LYS A 97 -2.14 -5.59 -14.98
C LYS A 97 -0.95 -6.54 -14.91
N GLU A 98 0.01 -6.27 -14.04
CA GLU A 98 1.23 -7.09 -13.85
C GLU A 98 1.00 -8.29 -12.91
N ASN A 99 -0.07 -8.27 -12.10
CA ASN A 99 -0.42 -9.32 -11.16
C ASN A 99 -1.93 -9.66 -11.31
N PRO A 100 -2.36 -10.17 -12.47
CA PRO A 100 -3.77 -10.43 -12.71
C PRO A 100 -4.26 -11.56 -11.81
N HIS A 101 -5.24 -11.26 -10.96
CA HIS A 101 -5.94 -12.24 -10.14
C HIS A 101 -7.42 -12.20 -10.51
N PRO A 102 -8.08 -13.33 -10.83
CA PRO A 102 -9.49 -13.35 -11.22
C PRO A 102 -10.39 -12.58 -10.24
N HIS A 103 -10.23 -12.86 -8.95
CA HIS A 103 -10.98 -12.15 -7.89
C HIS A 103 -10.71 -10.65 -7.79
N TYR A 104 -9.55 -10.15 -8.21
CA TYR A 104 -9.34 -8.70 -8.29
C TYR A 104 -10.10 -8.12 -9.48
N LEU A 105 -10.04 -8.79 -10.63
CA LEU A 105 -10.63 -8.31 -11.88
C LEU A 105 -12.17 -8.25 -11.80
N GLU A 106 -12.81 -9.19 -11.10
CA GLU A 106 -14.27 -9.21 -10.90
C GLU A 106 -14.81 -7.97 -10.16
N HIS A 107 -13.98 -7.36 -9.31
CA HIS A 107 -14.37 -6.20 -8.50
C HIS A 107 -14.04 -4.86 -9.19
N ILE A 108 -13.19 -4.86 -10.22
CA ILE A 108 -12.78 -3.63 -10.91
C ILE A 108 -13.88 -3.16 -11.86
N ILE A 109 -14.12 -1.86 -11.85
CA ILE A 109 -15.08 -1.19 -12.73
C ILE A 109 -14.39 -0.10 -13.56
N HIS A 110 -14.85 0.02 -14.80
CA HIS A 110 -14.36 0.97 -15.80
C HIS A 110 -15.16 2.27 -15.78
#